data_AF-A0A923UK60-F1
#
_entry.id   AF-A0A923UK60-F1
#
_cell.length_a   1.000
_cell.length_b   1.000
_cell.length_c   1.000
_cell.angle_alpha   90.00
_cell.angle_beta   90.00
_cell.angle_gamma   90.00
#
_symmetry.space_group_name_H-M   'P 1'
#
loop_
_entity.id
_entity.type
_entity.pdbx_description
1 polymer ?
#
loop_
_entity_poly.entity_id
_entity_poly.type
_entity_poly.pdbx_seq_one_letter_code
_entity_poly.pdbx_strand_id
1 'polypeptide(L)' 'MKKVLVLFLILLFSVSTIFAQVNLKNGLIACYPFNANANDESGNNNNGTINGATLTTDRFGKANRAYNFNGSS' A
#
# COMPACT_ATOMS: atom_id res chain seq x y z
N MET A 1 -2.61 -34.27 36.57
CA MET A 1 -3.57 -33.18 36.24
C MET A 1 -2.88 -31.81 36.13
N LYS A 2 -2.22 -31.28 37.18
CA LYS A 2 -1.54 -29.96 37.14
C LYS A 2 -0.47 -29.82 36.04
N LYS A 3 0.36 -30.86 35.81
CA LYS A 3 1.38 -30.87 34.74
C LYS A 3 0.79 -30.86 33.33
N VAL A 4 -0.35 -31.53 33.13
CA VAL A 4 -1.07 -31.57 31.84
C VAL A 4 -1.71 -30.21 31.54
N LEU A 5 -2.24 -29.54 32.57
CA LEU A 5 -2.80 -28.19 32.44
C LEU A 5 -1.73 -27.14 32.07
N VAL A 6 -0.53 -27.24 32.63
CA VAL A 6 0.60 -26.35 32.31
C VAL A 6 1.07 -26.54 30.86
N LEU A 7 1.17 -27.79 30.39
CA LEU A 7 1.49 -28.09 28.99
C LEU A 7 0.46 -27.52 28.01
N PHE A 8 -0.82 -27.57 28.37
CA PHE A 8 -1.90 -27.05 27.54
C PHE A 8 -1.86 -25.51 27.40
N LEU A 9 -1.51 -24.80 28.48
CA LEU A 9 -1.39 -23.34 28.48
C LEU A 9 -0.18 -22.86 27.68
N ILE A 10 0.94 -23.60 27.70
CA ILE A 10 2.12 -23.30 26.86
C ILE A 10 1.78 -23.48 25.38
N LEU A 11 1.02 -24.53 25.04
CA LEU A 11 0.60 -24.79 23.67
C LEU A 11 -0.32 -23.68 23.13
N LEU A 12 -1.26 -23.19 23.93
CA LEU A 12 -2.16 -22.08 23.57
C LEU A 12 -1.41 -20.76 23.32
N PHE A 13 -0.32 -20.49 24.06
CA PHE A 13 0.49 -19.29 23.87
C PHE A 13 1.37 -19.36 22.60
N SER A 14 1.73 -20.58 22.17
CA SER A 14 2.63 -20.82 21.03
C SER A 14 2.01 -20.60 19.64
N VAL A 15 0.68 -20.48 19.53
CA VAL A 15 -0.03 -20.33 18.23
C VAL A 15 -0.05 -18.87 17.71
N SER A 16 0.64 -17.94 18.38
CA SER A 16 0.37 -16.50 18.23
C SER A 16 1.14 -15.76 17.12
N THR A 17 1.93 -16.39 16.24
CA THR A 17 2.76 -15.61 15.28
C THR A 17 3.00 -16.29 13.93
N ILE A 18 1.95 -16.70 13.22
CA ILE A 18 2.07 -17.02 11.79
C ILE A 18 1.24 -16.02 10.99
N PHE A 19 1.83 -14.85 10.75
CA PHE A 19 1.31 -13.93 9.74
C PHE A 19 1.86 -14.36 8.39
N ALA A 20 1.07 -15.07 7.60
CA ALA A 20 1.38 -15.37 6.19
C ALA A 20 1.19 -14.14 5.26
N GLN A 21 1.13 -12.93 5.83
CA GLN A 21 0.88 -11.72 5.06
C GLN A 21 2.14 -11.27 4.33
N VAL A 22 2.01 -11.01 3.03
CA VAL A 22 3.07 -10.40 2.23
C VAL A 22 3.27 -8.96 2.69
N ASN A 23 4.52 -8.59 2.99
CA ASN A 23 4.86 -7.19 3.22
C ASN A 23 4.94 -6.47 1.88
N LEU A 24 3.90 -5.70 1.54
CA LEU A 24 3.81 -4.93 0.29
C LEU A 24 4.84 -3.79 0.18
N LYS A 25 5.50 -3.43 1.28
CA LYS A 25 6.61 -2.45 1.23
C LYS A 25 7.91 -3.10 0.77
N ASN A 26 8.05 -4.41 0.91
CA ASN A 26 9.26 -5.10 0.45
C ASN A 26 9.30 -5.07 -1.07
N GLY A 27 10.33 -4.43 -1.64
CA GLY A 27 10.48 -4.29 -3.08
C GLY A 27 9.64 -3.16 -3.70
N LEU A 28 8.97 -2.32 -2.90
CA LEU A 28 8.26 -1.15 -3.42
C LEU A 28 9.28 -0.09 -3.87
N ILE A 29 9.27 0.22 -5.17
CA ILE A 29 10.20 1.21 -5.78
C ILE A 29 9.57 2.60 -5.85
N ALA A 30 8.28 2.68 -6.19
CA ALA A 30 7.54 3.94 -6.28
C ALA A 30 6.05 3.70 -6.03
N CYS A 31 5.34 4.71 -5.53
CA CYS A 31 3.89 4.69 -5.32
C CYS A 31 3.28 6.03 -5.69
N TYR A 32 2.48 6.06 -6.77
CA TYR A 32 1.77 7.26 -7.22
C TYR A 32 0.27 7.08 -7.00
N PRO A 33 -0.30 7.60 -5.89
CA PRO A 33 -1.72 7.39 -5.57
C PRO A 33 -2.66 8.31 -6.36
N PHE A 34 -2.12 9.15 -7.25
CA PHE A 34 -2.85 10.18 -7.99
C PHE A 34 -3.71 11.08 -7.10
N ASN A 35 -3.14 11.57 -5.99
CA ASN A 35 -3.81 12.41 -4.99
C ASN A 35 -3.59 13.92 -5.24
N ALA A 36 -3.82 14.37 -6.49
CA ALA A 36 -3.62 15.75 -6.97
C ALA A 36 -2.18 16.18 -7.29
N ASN A 37 -1.19 15.29 -7.19
CA ASN A 37 0.18 15.53 -7.64
C ASN A 37 0.78 14.22 -8.21
N ALA A 38 2.05 14.27 -8.64
CA ALA A 38 2.81 13.12 -9.12
C ALA A 38 3.95 12.76 -8.15
N ASN A 39 3.79 13.05 -6.86
CA ASN A 39 4.80 12.75 -5.85
C ASN A 39 4.79 11.25 -5.55
N ASP A 40 5.98 10.74 -5.22
CA ASP A 40 6.19 9.37 -4.82
C ASP A 40 5.97 9.21 -3.31
N GLU A 41 4.90 8.49 -2.94
CA GLU A 41 4.53 8.19 -1.55
C GLU A 41 5.17 6.90 -1.03
N SER A 42 6.07 6.26 -1.80
CA SER A 42 6.82 5.09 -1.32
C SER A 42 7.88 5.45 -0.27
N GLY A 43 8.29 6.72 -0.22
CA GLY A 43 9.41 7.21 0.59
C GLY A 43 10.77 7.21 -0.13
N ASN A 44 10.82 6.81 -1.40
CA ASN A 44 12.05 6.75 -2.18
C ASN A 44 12.35 8.04 -2.97
N ASN A 45 11.52 9.09 -2.83
CA ASN A 45 11.68 10.40 -3.48
C ASN A 45 11.76 10.35 -5.02
N ASN A 46 11.16 9.33 -5.64
CA ASN A 46 11.08 9.23 -7.08
C ASN A 46 9.93 10.11 -7.63
N ASN A 47 9.89 11.40 -7.30
CA ASN A 47 8.80 12.29 -7.72
C ASN A 47 8.74 12.42 -9.25
N GLY A 48 7.54 12.32 -9.80
CA GLY A 48 7.29 12.51 -11.22
C GLY A 48 7.07 13.98 -11.59
N THR A 49 7.33 14.29 -12.86
CA THR A 49 6.94 15.56 -13.49
C THR A 49 5.77 15.32 -14.43
N ILE A 50 4.74 16.16 -14.35
CA ILE A 50 3.54 16.04 -15.19
C ILE A 50 3.80 16.75 -16.52
N ASN A 51 3.75 16.00 -17.63
CA ASN A 51 3.87 16.51 -18.99
C ASN A 51 2.61 16.15 -19.78
N GLY A 52 1.85 17.15 -20.24
CA GLY A 52 0.68 16.97 -21.10
C GLY A 52 -0.58 16.36 -20.45
N ALA A 53 -0.48 15.79 -19.25
CA ALA A 53 -1.62 15.27 -18.52
C ALA A 53 -2.29 16.33 -17.63
N THR A 54 -3.61 16.22 -17.45
CA THR A 54 -4.38 17.11 -16.57
C THR A 54 -5.11 16.31 -15.48
N LEU A 55 -5.28 16.92 -14.31
CA LEU A 55 -6.07 16.31 -13.24
C LEU A 55 -7.53 16.17 -13.65
N THR A 56 -8.13 15.04 -13.30
CA THR A 56 -9.52 14.73 -13.58
C THR A 56 -10.19 14.02 -12.40
N THR A 57 -11.49 13.77 -12.54
CA THR A 57 -12.31 13.05 -11.58
C THR A 57 -12.07 11.54 -11.72
N ASP A 58 -11.88 10.83 -10.61
CA ASP A 58 -11.73 9.37 -10.64
C ASP A 58 -13.06 8.62 -10.90
N ARG A 59 -12.98 7.29 -10.96
CA ARG A 59 -14.14 6.40 -11.15
C ARG A 59 -15.21 6.47 -10.05
N PHE A 60 -14.93 7.13 -8.93
CA PHE A 60 -15.83 7.29 -7.79
C PHE A 60 -16.36 8.72 -7.64
N GLY A 61 -16.14 9.59 -8.64
CA GLY A 61 -16.60 10.97 -8.58
C GLY A 61 -15.72 11.87 -7.71
N LYS A 62 -14.50 11.44 -7.35
CA LYS A 62 -13.57 12.26 -6.55
C LYS A 62 -12.70 13.11 -7.48
N ALA A 63 -12.84 14.43 -7.34
CA ALA A 63 -12.03 15.39 -8.09
C ALA A 63 -10.53 15.23 -7.77
N ASN A 64 -9.68 15.46 -8.78
CA ASN A 64 -8.22 15.41 -8.70
C ASN A 64 -7.66 14.07 -8.18
N ARG A 65 -8.35 12.97 -8.51
CA ARG A 65 -7.96 11.59 -8.13
C ARG A 65 -7.53 10.72 -9.31
N ALA A 66 -7.37 11.32 -10.48
CA ALA A 66 -6.89 10.67 -11.70
C ALA A 66 -6.22 11.70 -12.63
N TYR A 67 -5.50 11.20 -13.65
CA TYR A 67 -4.95 12.01 -14.74
C TYR A 67 -5.59 11.63 -16.07
N ASN A 68 -5.96 12.64 -16.85
CA ASN A 68 -6.41 12.48 -18.22
C ASN A 68 -5.23 12.72 -19.18
N PHE A 69 -5.03 11.78 -20.11
CA PHE A 69 -4.04 11.89 -21.18
C PHE A 69 -4.78 12.08 -22.49
N ASN A 70 -4.49 13.19 -23.19
CA ASN A 70 -5.15 13.53 -24.46
C ASN A 70 -4.59 12.77 -25.67
N GLY A 71 -3.57 11.93 -25.48
CA GLY A 71 -2.94 11.13 -26.54
C GLY A 71 -1.97 11.91 -27.43
N SER A 72 -1.62 13.16 -27.09
CA SER A 72 -0.59 13.94 -27.78
C SER A 72 0.55 14.21 -26.80
N SER A 73 1.69 13.54 -27.00
CA SER A 73 2.90 13.72 -26.18
C SER A 73 3.73 14.89 -26.67
#